data_AF-A0A7R9RXQ7-F1
#
_entry.id   AF-A0A7R9RXQ7-F1
#
_cell.length_a   1.000
_cell.length_b   1.000
_cell.length_c   1.000
_cell.angle_alpha   90.00
_cell.angle_beta   90.00
_cell.angle_gamma   90.00
#
_symmetry.space_group_name_H-M   'P 1'
#
loop_
_entity.id
_entity.type
_entity.pdbx_description
1 polymer ?
#
loop_
_entity_poly.entity_id
_entity_poly.type
_entity_poly.pdbx_seq_one_letter_code
_entity_poly.pdbx_strand_id
1 'polypeptide(L)'
;QQMPTSERSMKRLKSTKDCHNPCDNPQTWCSSYGHTTHRPLTITSNMGTILEHVILRRLTPRLAETLPDWQYGFRPNLSTIHPVLGVLEALRKRHGCVHWCASIFI
;
A
#
# COMPACT_ATOMS: atom_id res chain seq x y z
N GLN A 1 62.50 33.79 -24.28
CA GLN A 1 61.70 34.47 -25.33
C GLN A 1 60.75 33.43 -25.92
N GLN A 2 59.47 33.61 -26.24
CA GLN A 2 58.47 34.69 -26.19
C GLN A 2 57.13 33.99 -26.54
N MET A 3 56.00 34.41 -25.96
CA MET A 3 54.65 34.31 -26.58
C MET A 3 54.39 35.64 -27.35
N PRO A 4 53.43 35.80 -28.31
CA PRO A 4 52.03 35.30 -28.26
C PRO A 4 51.22 35.05 -29.59
N THR A 5 50.02 34.49 -29.39
CA THR A 5 48.70 34.70 -30.08
C THR A 5 48.50 34.50 -31.60
N SER A 6 47.66 33.53 -31.99
CA SER A 6 46.30 33.80 -32.54
C SER A 6 45.48 32.50 -32.77
N GLU A 7 44.24 32.55 -32.26
CA GLU A 7 43.03 31.80 -32.64
C GLU A 7 43.08 30.34 -33.12
N ARG A 8 42.63 29.40 -32.27
CA ARG A 8 41.48 28.54 -32.64
C ARG A 8 40.78 27.96 -31.41
N SER A 9 39.59 28.51 -31.17
CA SER A 9 38.38 27.89 -30.64
C SER A 9 38.50 26.42 -30.16
N MET A 10 38.25 26.18 -28.87
CA MET A 10 37.14 25.32 -28.42
C MET A 10 37.01 25.33 -26.88
N LYS A 11 35.92 25.94 -26.42
CA LYS A 11 35.04 25.51 -25.32
C LYS A 11 35.71 25.29 -23.94
N ARG A 12 35.86 26.41 -23.23
CA ARG A 12 36.08 26.49 -21.78
C ARG A 12 34.83 26.00 -21.03
N LEU A 13 35.02 24.93 -20.24
CA LEU A 13 34.41 24.58 -18.94
C LEU A 13 32.94 25.01 -18.68
N LYS A 14 32.03 24.03 -18.66
CA LYS A 14 30.87 24.04 -17.75
C LYS A 14 31.30 23.26 -16.49
N SER A 15 31.82 23.92 -15.47
CA SER A 15 31.11 24.47 -14.31
C SER A 15 30.17 23.46 -13.63
N THR A 16 30.63 22.98 -12.46
CA THR A 16 29.86 22.63 -11.25
C THR A 16 28.62 21.75 -11.45
N LYS A 17 28.70 20.44 -11.18
CA LYS A 17 28.23 19.85 -9.91
C LYS A 17 26.87 20.39 -9.44
N ASP A 18 25.81 20.05 -10.17
CA ASP A 18 24.44 20.06 -9.62
C ASP A 18 24.13 18.68 -9.04
N CYS A 19 24.72 18.38 -7.88
CA CYS A 19 24.17 17.35 -6.99
C CYS A 19 22.98 17.99 -6.27
N HIS A 20 21.81 18.01 -6.91
CA HIS A 20 20.57 18.28 -6.18
C HIS A 20 20.13 16.99 -5.49
N ASN A 21 20.23 16.99 -4.15
CA ASN A 21 19.61 15.99 -3.28
C ASN A 21 18.12 15.88 -3.63
N PRO A 22 17.57 14.68 -3.91
CA PRO A 22 16.14 14.54 -4.18
C PRO A 22 15.28 14.57 -2.89
N CYS A 23 15.80 15.08 -1.78
CA CYS A 23 15.15 15.00 -0.46
C CYS A 23 14.56 16.32 0.07
N ASP A 24 14.60 17.41 -0.70
CA ASP A 24 14.25 18.75 -0.15
C ASP A 24 12.93 19.35 -0.64
N ASN A 25 11.99 18.55 -1.15
CA ASN A 25 10.63 19.08 -1.32
C ASN A 25 9.51 18.02 -1.23
N PRO A 26 8.78 17.91 -0.10
CA PRO A 26 7.60 17.05 0.00
C PRO A 26 6.44 17.51 -0.89
N GLN A 27 6.52 18.71 -1.47
CA GLN A 27 5.44 19.33 -2.23
C GLN A 27 5.40 18.92 -3.71
N THR A 28 6.45 18.28 -4.25
CA THR A 28 6.48 17.82 -5.65
C THR A 28 5.92 16.41 -5.85
N TRP A 29 5.77 15.61 -4.79
CA TRP A 29 5.16 14.26 -4.87
C TRP A 29 3.63 14.29 -4.86
N CYS A 30 3.01 15.34 -4.29
CA CYS A 30 1.56 15.45 -4.22
C CYS A 30 0.90 15.95 -5.52
N SER A 31 1.68 16.47 -6.48
CA SER A 31 1.13 17.05 -7.72
C SER A 31 0.97 16.06 -8.88
N SER A 32 1.42 14.80 -8.73
CA SER A 32 1.33 13.78 -9.81
C SER A 32 0.23 12.73 -9.62
N TYR A 33 -0.46 12.68 -8.48
CA TYR A 33 -1.60 11.78 -8.27
C TYR A 33 -2.74 12.49 -7.55
N GLY A 34 -3.28 13.53 -8.20
CA GLY A 34 -4.57 14.12 -7.85
C GLY A 34 -5.76 13.24 -8.24
N HIS A 35 -5.69 11.93 -7.98
CA HIS A 35 -6.84 11.05 -8.09
C HIS A 35 -7.43 10.87 -6.70
N THR A 36 -8.53 11.56 -6.44
CA THR A 36 -9.46 11.08 -5.42
C THR A 36 -9.88 9.68 -5.85
N THR A 37 -9.38 8.64 -5.18
CA THR A 37 -9.80 7.25 -5.41
C THR A 37 -11.22 7.10 -4.88
N HIS A 38 -12.18 7.64 -5.62
CA HIS A 38 -13.59 7.43 -5.38
C HIS A 38 -13.90 5.98 -5.74
N ARG A 39 -14.23 5.18 -4.72
CA ARG A 39 -14.83 3.87 -4.92
C ARG A 39 -16.34 4.05 -4.95
N PRO A 40 -17.00 3.98 -6.12
CA PRO A 40 -18.45 4.10 -6.17
C PRO A 40 -19.07 2.94 -5.39
N LEU A 41 -20.05 3.26 -4.55
CA LEU A 41 -20.83 2.28 -3.81
C LEU A 41 -22.14 2.06 -4.55
N THR A 42 -22.46 0.80 -4.84
CA THR A 42 -23.79 0.43 -5.32
C THR A 42 -24.70 0.27 -4.12
N ILE A 43 -25.67 1.18 -3.98
CA ILE A 43 -26.71 1.08 -2.98
C ILE A 43 -27.87 0.31 -3.61
N THR A 44 -28.23 -0.80 -2.99
CA THR A 44 -29.36 -1.63 -3.38
C THR A 44 -30.67 -0.99 -2.92
N SER A 45 -31.76 -1.24 -3.66
CA SER A 45 -33.09 -0.83 -3.20
C SER A 45 -33.45 -1.55 -1.89
N ASN A 46 -34.38 -1.02 -1.11
CA ASN A 46 -34.80 -1.63 0.16
C ASN A 46 -35.17 -3.12 0.01
N MET A 47 -35.90 -3.45 -1.06
CA MET A 47 -36.25 -4.84 -1.38
C MET A 47 -35.03 -5.69 -1.76
N GLY A 48 -34.06 -5.11 -2.49
CA GLY A 48 -32.78 -5.75 -2.80
C GLY A 48 -32.00 -6.10 -1.54
N THR A 49 -31.87 -5.16 -0.61
CA THR A 49 -31.18 -5.38 0.68
C THR A 49 -31.85 -6.48 1.50
N ILE A 50 -33.18 -6.54 1.52
CA ILE A 50 -33.93 -7.61 2.21
C ILE A 50 -33.63 -8.96 1.56
N LEU A 51 -33.67 -9.04 0.23
CA LEU A 51 -33.39 -10.28 -0.50
C LEU A 51 -31.95 -10.75 -0.25
N GLU A 52 -30.97 -9.84 -0.30
CA GLU A 52 -29.57 -10.13 0.02
C GLU A 52 -29.41 -10.69 1.43
N HIS A 53 -30.08 -10.11 2.42
CA HIS A 53 -30.06 -10.62 3.79
C HIS A 53 -30.64 -12.05 3.88
N VAL A 54 -31.72 -12.33 3.17
CA VAL A 54 -32.34 -13.68 3.15
C VAL A 54 -31.39 -14.68 2.50
N ILE A 55 -30.76 -14.32 1.39
CA ILE A 55 -29.79 -15.17 0.69
C ILE A 55 -28.57 -15.41 1.57
N LEU A 56 -27.99 -14.36 2.14
CA LEU A 56 -26.81 -14.44 3.01
C LEU A 56 -27.07 -15.37 4.20
N ARG A 57 -28.21 -15.18 4.89
CA ARG A 57 -28.61 -16.04 6.02
C ARG A 57 -28.67 -17.52 5.68
N ARG A 58 -29.06 -17.87 4.45
CA ARG A 58 -29.12 -19.27 3.99
C ARG A 58 -27.76 -19.81 3.55
N LEU A 59 -26.91 -18.94 3.00
CA LEU A 59 -25.60 -19.33 2.46
C LEU A 59 -24.53 -19.44 3.55
N THR A 60 -24.52 -18.52 4.53
CA THR A 60 -23.53 -18.47 5.61
C THR A 60 -23.29 -19.81 6.31
N PRO A 61 -24.32 -20.57 6.77
CA PRO A 61 -24.07 -21.84 7.47
C PRO A 61 -23.42 -22.89 6.56
N ARG A 62 -23.83 -22.98 5.29
CA ARG A 62 -23.27 -23.94 4.32
C ARG A 62 -21.83 -23.60 3.96
N LEU A 63 -21.54 -22.30 3.86
CA LEU A 63 -20.22 -21.82 3.47
C LEU A 63 -19.22 -21.91 4.63
N ALA A 64 -19.69 -21.83 5.88
CA ALA A 64 -18.86 -21.96 7.07
C ALA A 64 -18.11 -23.31 7.16
N GLU A 65 -18.69 -24.39 6.63
CA GLU A 65 -18.09 -25.72 6.59
C GLU A 65 -17.06 -25.88 5.46
N THR A 66 -17.15 -25.04 4.42
CA THR A 66 -16.27 -25.11 3.24
C THR A 66 -15.13 -24.10 3.30
N LEU A 67 -15.28 -23.04 4.10
CA LEU A 67 -14.26 -21.98 4.19
C LEU A 67 -13.00 -22.50 4.89
N PRO A 68 -11.81 -22.20 4.35
CA PRO A 68 -10.57 -22.64 4.96
C PRO A 68 -10.21 -21.76 6.19
N ASP A 69 -9.48 -22.32 7.15
CA ASP A 69 -9.27 -21.71 8.47
C ASP A 69 -8.50 -20.37 8.44
N TRP A 70 -7.60 -20.20 7.47
CA TRP A 70 -6.89 -18.95 7.19
C TRP A 70 -7.74 -17.83 6.57
N GLN A 71 -9.01 -18.07 6.22
CA GLN A 71 -9.91 -17.03 5.74
C GLN A 71 -10.61 -16.39 6.95
N TYR A 72 -10.24 -15.15 7.25
CA TYR A 72 -10.76 -14.39 8.40
C TYR A 72 -11.80 -13.32 8.02
N GLY A 73 -11.80 -12.89 6.76
CA GLY A 73 -12.69 -11.83 6.28
C GLY A 73 -14.15 -12.27 6.21
N PHE A 74 -15.06 -11.37 6.61
CA PHE A 74 -16.51 -11.54 6.53
C PHE A 74 -17.06 -12.80 7.22
N ARG A 75 -16.36 -13.32 8.23
CA ARG A 75 -16.81 -14.44 9.05
C ARG A 75 -17.33 -13.96 10.40
N PRO A 76 -18.35 -14.64 10.96
CA PRO A 76 -18.79 -14.36 12.32
C PRO A 76 -17.66 -14.68 13.31
N ASN A 77 -17.55 -13.89 14.37
CA ASN A 77 -16.59 -14.05 15.47
C ASN A 77 -15.10 -13.94 15.09
N LEU A 78 -14.79 -13.46 13.89
CA LEU A 78 -13.41 -13.17 13.47
C LEU A 78 -13.27 -11.68 13.17
N SER A 79 -12.17 -11.11 13.63
CA SER A 79 -11.79 -9.71 13.44
C SER A 79 -10.42 -9.61 12.79
N THR A 80 -10.06 -8.41 12.35
CA THR A 80 -8.78 -8.11 11.70
C THR A 80 -7.55 -8.41 12.55
N ILE A 81 -7.70 -8.61 13.87
CA ILE A 81 -6.58 -8.99 14.73
C ILE A 81 -6.13 -10.45 14.52
N HIS A 82 -7.06 -11.34 14.18
CA HIS A 82 -6.78 -12.77 14.02
C HIS A 82 -5.77 -13.07 12.90
N PRO A 83 -5.91 -12.51 11.68
CA PRO A 83 -4.90 -12.70 10.64
C PRO A 83 -3.56 -12.08 11.03
N VAL A 84 -3.55 -10.92 11.70
CA VAL A 84 -2.31 -10.27 12.17
C VAL A 84 -1.56 -11.19 13.14
N LEU A 85 -2.26 -11.75 14.12
CA LEU A 85 -1.69 -12.72 15.06
C LEU A 85 -1.19 -13.98 14.35
N GLY A 86 -1.93 -14.48 13.35
CA GLY A 86 -1.51 -15.62 12.54
C GLY A 86 -0.19 -15.36 11.80
N VAL A 87 -0.03 -14.17 11.23
CA VAL A 87 1.22 -13.76 10.56
C VAL A 87 2.36 -13.61 11.56
N LEU A 88 2.12 -12.96 12.71
CA LEU A 88 3.13 -12.80 13.76
C LEU A 88 3.64 -14.15 14.27
N GLU A 89 2.74 -15.13 14.46
CA GLU A 89 3.13 -16.46 14.89
C GLU A 89 3.93 -17.21 13.82
N ALA A 90 3.57 -17.06 12.54
CA ALA A 90 4.34 -17.63 11.44
C ALA A 90 5.76 -17.03 11.36
N LEU A 91 5.89 -15.71 11.58
CA LEU A 91 7.18 -15.03 11.63
C LEU A 91 8.02 -15.49 12.82
N ARG A 92 7.41 -15.61 14.01
CA ARG A 92 8.08 -16.12 15.22
C ARG A 92 8.63 -17.53 15.01
N LYS A 93 7.85 -18.42 14.39
CA LYS A 93 8.28 -19.79 14.08
C LYS A 93 9.45 -19.83 13.08
N ARG A 94 9.50 -18.92 12.11
CA ARG A 94 10.52 -18.91 11.04
C ARG A 94 11.81 -18.20 11.44
N HIS A 95 11.74 -17.14 12.24
CA HIS A 95 12.87 -16.24 12.52
C HIS A 95 13.31 -16.25 13.99
N GLY A 96 12.69 -17.06 14.86
CA GLY A 96 13.03 -17.16 16.28
C GLY A 96 12.40 -16.07 17.16
N CYS A 97 12.84 -15.96 18.41
CA CYS A 97 12.37 -14.97 19.39
C CYS A 97 12.91 -13.56 19.08
N VAL A 98 12.42 -12.96 18.00
CA VAL A 98 12.58 -11.52 17.74
C VAL A 98 11.26 -10.86 18.12
N HIS A 99 11.32 -9.71 18.79
CA HIS A 99 10.12 -8.96 19.14
C HIS A 99 9.56 -8.29 17.89
N TRP A 100 8.42 -8.80 17.40
CA TRP A 100 7.66 -8.21 16.29
C TRP A 100 6.43 -7.50 16.87
N CYS A 101 6.25 -6.22 16.55
CA CYS A 101 5.07 -5.45 16.91
C CYS A 101 4.29 -5.12 15.64
N ALA A 102 3.02 -5.48 15.57
CA ALA A 102 2.14 -5.08 14.47
C ALA A 102 1.52 -3.71 14.79
N SER A 103 1.79 -2.72 13.94
CA SER A 103 1.13 -1.41 13.99
C SER A 103 -0.03 -1.37 13.00
N ILE A 104 -1.22 -1.01 13.50
CA ILE A 104 -2.40 -0.77 12.67
C ILE A 104 -2.53 0.74 12.51
N PHE A 105 -2.45 1.23 11.28
CA PHE A 105 -2.76 2.61 10.95
C PHE A 105 -4.21 2.64 10.44
N ILE A 106 -5.10 3.30 11.19
CA ILE A 106 -6.52 3.49 10.85
C ILE A 106 -6.73 4.94 10.46
#